data_AF-A0ABD5IX00-F1
#
_entry.id   AF-A0ABD5IX00-F1
#
_cell.length_a   1.000
_cell.length_b   1.000
_cell.length_c   1.000
_cell.angle_alpha   90.00
_cell.angle_beta   90.00
_cell.angle_gamma   90.00
#
_symmetry.space_group_name_H-M   'P 1'
#
loop_
_entity.id
_entity.type
_entity.pdbx_description
1 polymer ?
#
loop_
_entity_poly.entity_id
_entity_poly.type
_entity_poly.pdbx_seq_one_letter_code
_entity_poly.pdbx_strand_id
1 'polypeptide(L)'
;MRVVTAAEMYAIDRYTIEHIGISEEALMENAGQAAARVLLERISPFQRIAVLAGAGNNGGDGFIMARVLKSWGYTVDLWLIPPKERIKGAAKKALEIYENCGYEVKSFIGNEPLFFQQMLSYHVLIDALLGIGVKGPVQSPYKEIIDAMNHHHDAVVYAIDVPSGVPADGGEIGAAVYADMTITIQYPKLSAYTFPSADYYGELVVVDIGIPPRSSEHHAAFRKVWMKEDVIRTLPERKRASHKGVHGKGLIIGGSQRMTGAVMMAAKAALRSGAGLLTLAIPETIYPVVASGVLEAMYHPCSAKNGGFAGEIDLIHLDMDAIAIGPGMGRLEGTKPIVQAALAQEVPVVLDADALFFWSDYARFLKKRTSPTIVTPHPGEMARMLGLSIREVENDRFQVSRQMAIDYGIYVVLKGPYTIVATPDGKQYINTTGNPALAKGGSGDALTGMILAFLMQHRSLEAAISNAVWVHGKAADFLVKTKHSPFDVLATDVISAIPNVLSSLCKGKK
;
A
#
# COMPACT_ATOMS: atom_id res chain seq x y z
N MET A 1 0.96 -11.26 1.72
CA MET A 1 -0.52 -11.25 1.86
C MET A 1 -1.15 -10.83 0.53
N ARG A 2 -2.20 -11.50 0.02
CA ARG A 2 -2.85 -11.17 -1.26
C ARG A 2 -3.91 -10.08 -1.08
N VAL A 3 -4.18 -9.26 -2.09
CA VAL A 3 -5.26 -8.27 -2.11
C VAL A 3 -6.19 -8.56 -3.28
N VAL A 4 -7.50 -8.52 -3.06
CA VAL A 4 -8.51 -8.94 -4.06
C VAL A 4 -9.57 -7.87 -4.27
N THR A 5 -10.25 -7.92 -5.41
CA THR A 5 -11.54 -7.22 -5.59
C THR A 5 -12.67 -8.02 -4.96
N ALA A 6 -13.85 -7.40 -4.78
CA ALA A 6 -15.05 -8.12 -4.37
C ALA A 6 -15.37 -9.27 -5.34
N ALA A 7 -15.31 -9.00 -6.65
CA ALA A 7 -15.56 -10.00 -7.69
C ALA A 7 -14.59 -11.18 -7.63
N GLU A 8 -13.31 -10.92 -7.35
CA GLU A 8 -12.30 -11.96 -7.19
C GLU A 8 -12.51 -12.77 -5.91
N MET A 9 -12.88 -12.13 -4.80
CA MET A 9 -13.20 -12.85 -3.56
C MET A 9 -14.38 -13.82 -3.77
N TYR A 10 -15.46 -13.35 -4.42
CA TYR A 10 -16.58 -14.23 -4.79
C TYR A 10 -16.15 -15.40 -5.70
N ALA A 11 -15.24 -15.16 -6.65
CA ALA A 11 -14.73 -16.22 -7.51
C ALA A 11 -13.91 -17.26 -6.72
N ILE A 12 -13.10 -16.80 -5.76
CA ILE A 12 -12.32 -17.65 -4.85
C ILE A 12 -13.24 -18.50 -3.96
N ASP A 13 -14.25 -17.89 -3.35
CA ASP A 13 -15.22 -18.60 -2.50
C ASP A 13 -15.97 -19.65 -3.31
N ARG A 14 -16.50 -19.27 -4.47
CA ARG A 14 -17.22 -20.19 -5.37
C ARG A 14 -16.34 -21.37 -5.78
N TYR A 15 -15.09 -21.15 -6.16
CA TYR A 15 -14.18 -22.24 -6.51
C TYR A 15 -13.91 -23.16 -5.32
N THR A 16 -13.75 -22.57 -4.13
CA THR A 16 -13.53 -23.32 -2.89
C THR A 16 -14.74 -24.21 -2.55
N ILE A 17 -15.95 -23.71 -2.74
CA ILE A 17 -17.17 -24.46 -2.48
C ILE A 17 -17.41 -25.53 -3.54
N GLU A 18 -17.38 -25.16 -4.81
CA GLU A 18 -17.81 -26.04 -5.91
C GLU A 18 -16.73 -27.06 -6.33
N HIS A 19 -15.45 -26.70 -6.24
CA HIS A 19 -14.36 -27.52 -6.80
C HIS A 19 -13.44 -28.11 -5.73
N ILE A 20 -13.16 -27.39 -4.64
CA ILE A 20 -12.41 -27.94 -3.51
C ILE A 20 -13.32 -28.76 -2.59
N GLY A 21 -14.59 -28.37 -2.46
CA GLY A 21 -15.59 -29.09 -1.67
C GLY A 21 -15.69 -28.66 -0.20
N ILE A 22 -15.16 -27.48 0.16
CA ILE A 22 -15.37 -26.91 1.50
C ILE A 22 -16.70 -26.16 1.48
N SER A 23 -17.67 -26.61 2.28
CA SER A 23 -19.01 -26.00 2.33
C SER A 23 -18.99 -24.52 2.76
N GLU A 24 -19.93 -23.74 2.25
CA GLU A 24 -20.12 -22.33 2.65
C GLU A 24 -20.29 -22.18 4.17
N GLU A 25 -21.00 -23.10 4.83
CA GLU A 25 -21.19 -23.04 6.28
C GLU A 25 -19.89 -23.30 7.07
N ALA A 26 -18.98 -24.11 6.52
CA ALA A 26 -17.68 -24.34 7.14
C ALA A 26 -16.78 -23.11 7.01
N LEU A 27 -16.81 -22.44 5.86
CA LEU A 27 -16.08 -21.17 5.66
C LEU A 27 -16.59 -20.09 6.62
N MET A 28 -17.91 -19.94 6.74
CA MET A 28 -18.56 -18.99 7.65
C MET A 28 -18.24 -19.30 9.12
N GLU A 29 -18.32 -20.57 9.53
CA GLU A 29 -17.95 -21.00 10.88
C GLU A 29 -16.48 -20.69 11.19
N ASN A 30 -15.57 -20.94 10.25
CA ASN A 30 -14.16 -20.59 10.40
C ASN A 30 -13.95 -19.07 10.50
N ALA A 31 -14.65 -18.29 9.67
CA ALA A 31 -14.59 -16.83 9.68
C ALA A 31 -15.02 -16.25 11.03
N GLY A 32 -16.23 -16.59 11.50
CA GLY A 32 -16.74 -16.10 12.77
C GLY A 32 -15.90 -16.54 13.97
N GLN A 33 -15.40 -17.78 13.98
CA GLN A 33 -14.50 -18.27 15.04
C GLN A 33 -13.17 -17.53 15.03
N ALA A 34 -12.53 -17.37 13.87
CA ALA A 34 -11.25 -16.69 13.75
C ALA A 34 -11.37 -15.21 14.13
N ALA A 35 -12.43 -14.54 13.69
CA ALA A 35 -12.71 -13.15 14.04
C ALA A 35 -12.99 -12.98 15.54
N ALA A 36 -13.77 -13.87 16.16
CA ALA A 36 -13.99 -13.85 17.61
C ALA A 36 -12.67 -14.02 18.40
N ARG A 37 -11.74 -14.87 17.94
CA ARG A 37 -10.44 -15.06 18.60
C ARG A 37 -9.58 -13.79 18.59
N VAL A 38 -9.61 -12.99 17.51
CA VAL A 38 -8.89 -11.71 17.45
C VAL A 38 -9.35 -10.76 18.56
N LEU A 39 -10.62 -10.85 18.96
CA LEU A 39 -11.21 -9.98 19.97
C LEU A 39 -10.88 -10.38 21.42
N LEU A 40 -10.41 -11.61 21.67
CA LEU A 40 -10.08 -12.09 23.02
C LEU A 40 -9.03 -11.23 23.72
N GLU A 41 -8.01 -10.78 22.98
CA GLU A 41 -6.93 -9.96 23.51
C GLU A 41 -7.28 -8.47 23.58
N ARG A 42 -8.46 -8.08 23.07
CA ARG A 42 -8.86 -6.69 22.87
C ARG A 42 -10.11 -6.28 23.64
N ILE A 43 -10.90 -7.26 24.09
CA ILE A 43 -12.13 -7.02 24.83
C ILE A 43 -11.99 -7.57 26.25
N SER A 44 -12.21 -6.70 27.23
CA SER A 44 -12.29 -7.08 28.64
C SER A 44 -13.58 -7.84 28.93
N PRO A 45 -13.57 -8.87 29.80
CA PRO A 45 -14.77 -9.65 30.16
C PRO A 45 -15.94 -8.82 30.71
N PHE A 46 -15.67 -7.62 31.26
CA PHE A 46 -16.68 -6.72 31.82
C PHE A 46 -17.36 -5.83 30.77
N GLN A 47 -16.82 -5.76 29.56
CA GLN A 47 -17.38 -4.94 28.50
C GLN A 47 -18.63 -5.60 27.92
N ARG A 48 -19.69 -4.81 27.78
CA ARG A 48 -20.91 -5.21 27.05
C ARG A 48 -20.70 -5.02 25.56
N ILE A 49 -20.99 -6.06 24.80
CA ILE A 49 -20.78 -6.13 23.35
C ILE A 49 -22.13 -6.14 22.65
N ALA A 50 -22.29 -5.34 21.61
CA ALA A 50 -23.38 -5.50 20.64
C ALA A 50 -22.83 -5.96 19.30
N VAL A 51 -23.39 -7.04 18.75
CA VAL A 51 -23.17 -7.43 17.36
C VAL A 51 -24.37 -6.94 16.56
N LEU A 52 -24.13 -6.02 15.63
CA LEU A 52 -25.15 -5.44 14.76
C LEU A 52 -25.09 -6.15 13.40
N ALA A 53 -26.05 -7.02 13.13
CA ALA A 53 -25.97 -7.96 12.02
C ALA A 53 -27.02 -7.73 10.93
N GLY A 54 -26.58 -7.78 9.68
CA GLY A 54 -27.42 -7.70 8.49
C GLY A 54 -27.89 -9.04 7.96
N ALA A 55 -28.40 -9.04 6.71
CA ALA A 55 -29.05 -10.23 6.13
C ALA A 55 -28.10 -11.21 5.41
N GLY A 56 -26.93 -10.72 4.99
CA GLY A 56 -26.00 -11.47 4.15
C GLY A 56 -24.97 -12.28 4.95
N ASN A 57 -23.96 -12.77 4.23
CA ASN A 57 -22.90 -13.59 4.83
C ASN A 57 -22.12 -12.85 5.93
N ASN A 58 -21.90 -11.53 5.80
CA ASN A 58 -21.29 -10.73 6.87
C ASN A 58 -22.10 -10.77 8.18
N GLY A 59 -23.43 -10.76 8.09
CA GLY A 59 -24.32 -10.95 9.24
C GLY A 59 -24.22 -12.36 9.81
N GLY A 60 -24.07 -13.36 8.93
CA GLY A 60 -23.77 -14.75 9.30
C GLY A 60 -22.50 -14.90 10.13
N ASP A 61 -21.40 -14.26 9.71
CA ASP A 61 -20.15 -14.20 10.46
C ASP A 61 -20.37 -13.55 11.84
N GLY A 62 -21.16 -12.48 11.89
CA GLY A 62 -21.61 -11.83 13.13
C GLY A 62 -22.39 -12.76 14.07
N PHE A 63 -23.32 -13.58 13.56
CA PHE A 63 -24.07 -14.55 14.36
C PHE A 63 -23.14 -15.56 15.03
N ILE A 64 -22.14 -16.04 14.28
CA ILE A 64 -21.14 -17.01 14.77
C ILE A 64 -20.24 -16.34 15.81
N MET A 65 -19.75 -15.13 15.54
CA MET A 65 -18.98 -14.37 16.53
C MET A 65 -19.76 -14.15 17.82
N ALA A 66 -21.04 -13.76 17.72
CA ALA A 66 -21.89 -13.57 18.89
C ALA A 66 -22.06 -14.87 19.70
N ARG A 67 -22.29 -16.00 19.03
CA ARG A 67 -22.39 -17.32 19.65
C ARG A 67 -21.10 -17.69 20.39
N VAL A 68 -19.97 -17.53 19.71
CA VAL A 68 -18.65 -17.90 20.22
C VAL A 68 -18.28 -17.04 21.44
N LEU A 69 -18.42 -15.73 21.34
CA LEU A 69 -18.15 -14.81 22.46
C LEU A 69 -19.05 -15.09 23.66
N LYS A 70 -20.36 -15.34 23.47
CA LYS A 70 -21.25 -15.79 24.56
C LYS A 70 -20.77 -17.09 25.20
N SER A 71 -20.35 -18.07 24.40
CA SER A 71 -19.86 -19.35 24.90
C SER A 71 -18.57 -19.22 25.73
N TRP A 72 -17.79 -18.17 25.48
CA TRP A 72 -16.61 -17.82 26.28
C TRP A 72 -16.91 -16.94 27.49
N GLY A 73 -18.19 -16.66 27.79
CA GLY A 73 -18.63 -15.94 28.98
C GLY A 73 -18.72 -14.42 28.82
N TYR A 74 -18.60 -13.89 27.61
CA TYR A 74 -18.79 -12.45 27.38
C TYR A 74 -20.27 -12.06 27.38
N THR A 75 -20.55 -10.84 27.81
CA THR A 75 -21.90 -10.26 27.75
C THR A 75 -22.16 -9.68 26.37
N VAL A 76 -22.77 -10.47 25.49
CA VAL A 76 -23.07 -10.09 24.11
C VAL A 76 -24.57 -10.00 23.87
N ASP A 77 -25.00 -8.95 23.19
CA ASP A 77 -26.33 -8.86 22.58
C ASP A 77 -26.20 -8.94 21.05
N LEU A 78 -26.96 -9.83 20.43
CA LEU A 78 -27.05 -9.90 18.97
C LEU A 78 -28.29 -9.14 18.51
N TRP A 79 -28.08 -8.09 17.71
CA TRP A 79 -29.13 -7.33 17.07
C TRP A 79 -29.26 -7.70 15.61
N LEU A 80 -30.43 -8.20 15.23
CA LEU A 80 -30.81 -8.47 13.85
C LEU A 80 -31.52 -7.25 13.28
N ILE A 81 -30.86 -6.56 12.35
CA ILE A 81 -31.40 -5.34 11.73
C ILE A 81 -32.49 -5.62 10.69
N PRO A 82 -32.35 -6.59 9.77
CA PRO A 82 -33.42 -6.96 8.86
C PRO A 82 -34.43 -7.90 9.54
N PRO A 83 -35.66 -8.03 9.00
CA PRO A 83 -36.57 -9.10 9.40
C PRO A 83 -35.93 -10.48 9.22
N LYS A 84 -36.20 -11.40 10.16
CA LYS A 84 -35.62 -12.74 10.22
C LYS A 84 -35.85 -13.56 8.94
N GLU A 85 -36.96 -13.33 8.26
CA GLU A 85 -37.33 -14.02 7.02
C GLU A 85 -36.42 -13.65 5.85
N ARG A 86 -35.66 -12.55 5.95
CA ARG A 86 -34.69 -12.14 4.93
C ARG A 86 -33.36 -12.89 5.03
N ILE A 87 -33.11 -13.60 6.12
CA ILE A 87 -31.88 -14.37 6.33
C ILE A 87 -31.99 -15.70 5.56
N LYS A 88 -31.01 -15.99 4.71
CA LYS A 88 -31.00 -17.16 3.82
C LYS A 88 -29.65 -17.87 3.84
N GLY A 89 -29.59 -19.07 3.25
CA GLY A 89 -28.35 -19.81 3.04
C GLY A 89 -27.62 -20.13 4.35
N ALA A 90 -26.29 -20.08 4.29
CA ALA A 90 -25.41 -20.33 5.42
C ALA A 90 -25.70 -19.41 6.64
N ALA A 91 -26.00 -18.14 6.40
CA ALA A 91 -26.32 -17.18 7.47
C ALA A 91 -27.58 -17.58 8.25
N LYS A 92 -28.59 -18.15 7.57
CA LYS A 92 -29.81 -18.63 8.23
C LYS A 92 -29.50 -19.79 9.18
N LYS A 93 -28.69 -20.74 8.73
CA LYS A 93 -28.26 -21.88 9.53
C LYS A 93 -27.45 -21.43 10.75
N ALA A 94 -26.55 -20.44 10.58
CA ALA A 94 -25.80 -19.84 11.67
C ALA A 94 -26.73 -19.19 12.73
N LEU A 95 -27.77 -18.48 12.29
CA LEU A 95 -28.78 -17.91 13.18
C LEU A 95 -29.59 -19.00 13.91
N GLU A 96 -30.03 -20.04 13.21
CA GLU A 96 -30.74 -21.18 13.82
C GLU A 96 -29.86 -21.88 14.87
N ILE A 97 -28.56 -22.05 14.62
CA ILE A 97 -27.61 -22.60 15.60
C ILE A 97 -27.48 -21.68 16.82
N TYR A 98 -27.38 -20.36 16.62
CA TYR A 98 -27.33 -19.38 17.71
C TYR A 98 -28.54 -19.52 18.65
N GLU A 99 -29.75 -19.61 18.09
CA GLU A 99 -30.99 -19.77 18.85
C GLU A 99 -31.08 -21.14 19.52
N ASN A 100 -30.64 -22.21 18.86
CA ASN A 100 -30.60 -23.57 19.42
C ASN A 100 -29.60 -23.70 20.59
N CYS A 101 -28.62 -22.80 20.71
CA CYS A 101 -27.80 -22.66 21.91
C CYS A 101 -28.55 -22.01 23.09
N GLY A 102 -29.80 -21.62 22.92
CA GLY A 102 -30.63 -20.95 23.93
C GLY A 102 -30.36 -19.46 24.05
N TYR A 103 -29.72 -18.84 23.06
CA TYR A 103 -29.41 -17.41 23.08
C TYR A 103 -30.51 -16.59 22.41
N GLU A 104 -30.88 -15.48 23.04
CA GLU A 104 -31.90 -14.56 22.54
C GLU A 104 -31.34 -13.63 21.45
N VAL A 105 -32.11 -13.46 20.38
CA VAL A 105 -31.84 -12.51 19.29
C VAL A 105 -32.74 -11.29 19.48
N LYS A 106 -32.16 -10.09 19.50
CA LYS A 106 -32.91 -8.83 19.54
C LYS A 106 -33.21 -8.38 18.13
N SER A 107 -34.48 -8.13 17.81
CA SER A 107 -34.89 -7.68 16.47
C SER A 107 -35.05 -6.17 16.44
N PHE A 108 -34.53 -5.53 15.40
CA PHE A 108 -34.79 -4.10 15.13
C PHE A 108 -36.11 -3.97 14.35
N ILE A 109 -37.11 -3.30 14.92
CA ILE A 109 -38.44 -3.20 14.30
C ILE A 109 -38.59 -1.92 13.45
N GLY A 110 -37.59 -1.04 13.46
CA GLY A 110 -37.60 0.23 12.72
C GLY A 110 -38.23 1.35 13.54
N ASN A 111 -37.42 2.37 13.86
CA ASN A 111 -37.80 3.56 14.65
C ASN A 111 -37.97 3.32 16.16
N GLU A 112 -37.05 2.57 16.78
CA GLU A 112 -36.99 2.39 18.23
C GLU A 112 -36.02 3.39 18.89
N PRO A 113 -36.49 4.46 19.55
CA PRO A 113 -35.64 5.25 20.45
C PRO A 113 -34.94 4.38 21.49
N LEU A 114 -35.58 3.28 21.90
CA LEU A 114 -35.03 2.31 22.83
C LEU A 114 -33.81 1.57 22.27
N PHE A 115 -33.79 1.22 20.98
CA PHE A 115 -32.61 0.64 20.34
C PHE A 115 -31.42 1.59 20.44
N PHE A 116 -31.60 2.85 20.03
CA PHE A 116 -30.52 3.84 20.06
C PHE A 116 -30.09 4.18 21.49
N GLN A 117 -31.02 4.25 22.45
CA GLN A 117 -30.69 4.41 23.87
C GLN A 117 -29.92 3.21 24.44
N GLN A 118 -30.34 1.99 24.08
CA GLN A 118 -29.63 0.78 24.50
C GLN A 118 -28.25 0.70 23.86
N MET A 119 -28.10 1.20 22.63
CA MET A 119 -26.82 1.21 21.94
C MET A 119 -25.76 1.97 22.73
N LEU A 120 -26.14 3.07 23.40
CA LEU A 120 -25.28 3.87 24.28
C LEU A 120 -24.76 3.12 25.52
N SER A 121 -25.30 1.94 25.83
CA SER A 121 -24.87 1.12 26.98
C SER A 121 -23.80 0.08 26.63
N TYR A 122 -23.46 -0.07 25.35
CA TYR A 122 -22.41 -0.99 24.91
C TYR A 122 -21.05 -0.30 24.92
N HIS A 123 -20.02 -1.07 25.24
CA HIS A 123 -18.63 -0.61 25.25
C HIS A 123 -17.92 -1.03 23.96
N VAL A 124 -18.47 -2.03 23.27
CA VAL A 124 -17.97 -2.56 22.00
C VAL A 124 -19.13 -2.74 21.05
N LEU A 125 -19.00 -2.18 19.84
CA LEU A 125 -19.93 -2.37 18.74
C LEU A 125 -19.23 -3.17 17.64
N ILE A 126 -19.81 -4.30 17.27
CA ILE A 126 -19.31 -5.15 16.18
C ILE A 126 -20.22 -4.91 14.96
N ASP A 127 -19.65 -4.30 13.94
CA ASP A 127 -20.27 -4.07 12.64
C ASP A 127 -20.23 -5.35 11.79
N ALA A 128 -21.38 -5.99 11.68
CA ALA A 128 -21.67 -7.12 10.82
C ALA A 128 -22.85 -6.79 9.86
N LEU A 129 -23.05 -5.50 9.55
CA LEU A 129 -24.26 -5.04 8.87
C LEU A 129 -24.21 -5.34 7.36
N LEU A 130 -23.15 -4.91 6.69
CA LEU A 130 -23.01 -4.88 5.24
C LEU A 130 -21.61 -5.33 4.84
N GLY A 131 -21.50 -6.32 3.94
CA GLY A 131 -20.21 -6.79 3.43
C GLY A 131 -19.92 -6.32 1.99
N ILE A 132 -19.00 -7.00 1.32
CA ILE A 132 -18.54 -6.71 -0.06
C ILE A 132 -19.63 -6.76 -1.16
N GLY A 133 -20.85 -7.19 -0.84
CA GLY A 133 -21.96 -7.29 -1.79
C GLY A 133 -22.78 -6.03 -1.97
N VAL A 134 -22.56 -5.00 -1.16
CA VAL A 134 -23.34 -3.75 -1.24
C VAL A 134 -22.98 -2.95 -2.48
N LYS A 135 -24.01 -2.49 -3.19
CA LYS A 135 -23.89 -1.58 -4.34
C LYS A 135 -24.74 -0.34 -4.10
N GLY A 136 -24.18 0.81 -4.47
CA GLY A 136 -24.88 2.10 -4.33
C GLY A 136 -24.85 2.64 -2.89
N PRO A 137 -25.53 3.79 -2.67
CA PRO A 137 -25.51 4.47 -1.38
C PRO A 137 -26.24 3.68 -0.29
N VAL A 138 -25.73 3.75 0.94
CA VAL A 138 -26.37 3.12 2.11
C VAL A 138 -27.75 3.73 2.34
N GLN A 139 -28.74 2.84 2.48
CA GLN A 139 -30.15 3.20 2.71
C GLN A 139 -30.52 3.02 4.18
N SER A 140 -31.58 3.70 4.61
CA SER A 140 -32.20 3.46 5.92
C SER A 140 -32.70 2.01 6.05
N PRO A 141 -32.66 1.40 7.25
CA PRO A 141 -32.22 1.97 8.52
C PRO A 141 -30.70 1.91 8.76
N TYR A 142 -29.92 1.31 7.84
CA TYR A 142 -28.49 1.12 8.03
C TYR A 142 -27.75 2.45 8.14
N LYS A 143 -28.18 3.45 7.37
CA LYS A 143 -27.58 4.80 7.42
C LYS A 143 -27.63 5.37 8.85
N GLU A 144 -28.80 5.35 9.48
CA GLU A 144 -29.01 5.90 10.83
C GLU A 144 -28.25 5.11 11.89
N ILE A 145 -28.15 3.79 11.72
CA ILE A 145 -27.37 2.93 12.62
C ILE A 145 -25.88 3.26 12.50
N ILE A 146 -25.35 3.35 11.27
CA ILE A 146 -23.95 3.72 11.02
C ILE A 146 -23.65 5.10 11.60
N ASP A 147 -24.53 6.08 11.37
CA ASP A 147 -24.39 7.42 11.94
C ASP A 147 -24.33 7.34 13.47
N ALA A 148 -25.22 6.57 14.10
CA ALA A 148 -25.21 6.41 15.55
C ALA A 148 -23.96 5.68 16.09
N MET A 149 -23.42 4.69 15.36
CA MET A 149 -22.16 4.03 15.71
C MET A 149 -21.00 5.02 15.70
N ASN A 150 -20.88 5.82 14.64
CA ASN A 150 -19.80 6.79 14.47
C ASN A 150 -19.82 7.92 15.52
N HIS A 151 -21.00 8.23 16.09
CA HIS A 151 -21.14 9.23 17.16
C HIS A 151 -21.02 8.63 18.57
N HIS A 152 -20.83 7.32 18.70
CA HIS A 152 -20.69 6.66 19.99
C HIS A 152 -19.25 6.73 20.51
N HIS A 153 -18.85 7.88 21.05
CA HIS A 153 -17.45 8.14 21.45
C HIS A 153 -16.91 7.25 22.58
N ASP A 154 -17.79 6.65 23.41
CA ASP A 154 -17.38 5.78 24.52
C ASP A 154 -17.25 4.29 24.13
N ALA A 155 -17.59 3.92 22.89
CA ALA A 155 -17.52 2.54 22.41
C ALA A 155 -16.40 2.36 21.41
N VAL A 156 -15.78 1.17 21.45
CA VAL A 156 -14.83 0.73 20.41
C VAL A 156 -15.62 0.02 19.31
N VAL A 157 -15.37 0.39 18.05
CA VAL A 157 -16.06 -0.15 16.89
C VAL A 157 -15.15 -1.13 16.14
N TYR A 158 -15.61 -2.37 15.99
CA TYR A 158 -14.93 -3.40 15.22
C TYR A 158 -15.75 -3.79 13.99
N ALA A 159 -15.17 -3.70 12.80
CA ALA A 159 -15.83 -4.14 11.57
C ALA A 159 -15.41 -5.56 11.17
N ILE A 160 -16.37 -6.33 10.65
CA ILE A 160 -16.11 -7.64 10.04
C ILE A 160 -16.03 -7.46 8.53
N ASP A 161 -14.97 -8.05 7.97
CA ASP A 161 -14.62 -8.08 6.57
C ASP A 161 -14.23 -6.74 5.94
N VAL A 162 -15.20 -5.82 5.88
CA VAL A 162 -15.12 -4.45 5.35
C VAL A 162 -16.06 -3.58 6.20
N PRO A 163 -15.66 -2.37 6.63
CA PRO A 163 -16.58 -1.47 7.33
C PRO A 163 -17.84 -1.20 6.49
N SER A 164 -19.00 -1.38 7.08
CA SER A 164 -20.28 -1.26 6.41
C SER A 164 -20.42 0.10 5.76
N GLY A 165 -20.79 0.10 4.47
CA GLY A 165 -20.91 1.31 3.65
C GLY A 165 -19.64 1.67 2.87
N VAL A 166 -18.49 1.04 3.14
CA VAL A 166 -17.28 1.18 2.31
C VAL A 166 -17.40 0.29 1.06
N PRO A 167 -17.27 0.84 -0.16
CA PRO A 167 -17.17 0.03 -1.36
C PRO A 167 -15.87 -0.77 -1.37
N ALA A 168 -15.95 -2.10 -1.46
CA ALA A 168 -14.80 -3.00 -1.35
C ALA A 168 -13.67 -2.72 -2.38
N ASP A 169 -14.03 -2.29 -3.59
CA ASP A 169 -13.06 -2.01 -4.65
C ASP A 169 -12.53 -0.57 -4.60
N GLY A 170 -12.98 0.23 -3.63
CA GLY A 170 -12.77 1.68 -3.56
C GLY A 170 -13.87 2.46 -4.28
N GLY A 171 -13.79 3.78 -4.23
CA GLY A 171 -14.73 4.69 -4.89
C GLY A 171 -15.37 5.71 -3.94
N GLU A 172 -16.48 6.29 -4.38
CA GLU A 172 -17.20 7.29 -3.58
C GLU A 172 -17.87 6.66 -2.36
N ILE A 173 -17.71 7.31 -1.21
CA ILE A 173 -18.25 6.85 0.07
C ILE A 173 -19.40 7.76 0.46
N GLY A 174 -20.54 7.15 0.77
CA GLY A 174 -21.69 7.82 1.38
C GLY A 174 -21.58 7.81 2.89
N ALA A 175 -22.53 7.16 3.57
CA ALA A 175 -22.39 6.81 4.98
C ALA A 175 -21.60 5.50 5.11
N ALA A 176 -20.59 5.48 5.97
CA ALA A 176 -19.81 4.28 6.26
C ALA A 176 -19.35 4.26 7.73
N VAL A 177 -19.15 3.07 8.27
CA VAL A 177 -18.66 2.86 9.64
C VAL A 177 -17.19 3.26 9.72
N TYR A 178 -16.85 4.11 10.69
CA TYR A 178 -15.47 4.32 11.12
C TYR A 178 -15.13 3.27 12.17
N ALA A 179 -14.34 2.27 11.78
CA ALA A 179 -13.88 1.23 12.69
C ALA A 179 -12.56 1.62 13.36
N ASP A 180 -12.40 1.27 14.64
CA ASP A 180 -11.11 1.28 15.32
C ASP A 180 -10.21 0.14 14.83
N MET A 181 -10.82 -0.99 14.47
CA MET A 181 -10.16 -2.11 13.81
C MET A 181 -11.13 -2.87 12.90
N THR A 182 -10.64 -3.30 11.74
CA THR A 182 -11.36 -4.19 10.83
C THR A 182 -10.71 -5.56 10.79
N ILE A 183 -11.51 -6.60 10.99
CA ILE A 183 -11.11 -8.00 10.85
C ILE A 183 -11.53 -8.47 9.46
N THR A 184 -10.62 -8.34 8.50
CA THR A 184 -10.82 -8.80 7.13
C THR A 184 -10.75 -10.32 7.05
N ILE A 185 -11.72 -10.92 6.35
CA ILE A 185 -11.79 -12.37 6.14
C ILE A 185 -10.97 -12.76 4.90
N GLN A 186 -10.05 -13.72 5.07
CA GLN A 186 -9.13 -14.30 4.09
C GLN A 186 -8.15 -13.30 3.44
N TYR A 187 -8.66 -12.36 2.64
CA TYR A 187 -7.85 -11.40 1.88
C TYR A 187 -8.42 -9.99 2.00
N PRO A 188 -7.56 -8.97 2.20
CA PRO A 188 -7.96 -7.57 2.15
C PRO A 188 -8.43 -7.15 0.77
N LYS A 189 -9.33 -6.18 0.78
CA LYS A 189 -9.98 -5.64 -0.40
C LYS A 189 -9.20 -4.42 -0.88
N LEU A 190 -9.38 -3.99 -2.13
CA LEU A 190 -8.64 -2.82 -2.65
C LEU A 190 -8.86 -1.57 -1.80
N SER A 191 -10.09 -1.37 -1.30
CA SER A 191 -10.47 -0.23 -0.46
C SER A 191 -9.67 -0.10 0.84
N ALA A 192 -9.10 -1.19 1.35
CA ALA A 192 -8.22 -1.13 2.52
C ALA A 192 -6.90 -0.38 2.24
N TYR A 193 -6.58 -0.16 0.95
CA TYR A 193 -5.35 0.48 0.48
C TYR A 193 -5.60 1.66 -0.46
N THR A 194 -6.84 2.15 -0.55
CA THR A 194 -7.23 3.29 -1.38
C THR A 194 -7.95 4.32 -0.52
N PHE A 195 -7.54 5.58 -0.60
CA PHE A 195 -8.20 6.68 0.11
C PHE A 195 -9.35 7.26 -0.71
N PRO A 196 -10.42 7.76 -0.05
CA PRO A 196 -10.59 7.89 1.41
C PRO A 196 -11.03 6.58 2.11
N SER A 197 -11.29 5.49 1.38
CA SER A 197 -11.83 4.25 1.96
C SER A 197 -10.98 3.65 3.08
N ALA A 198 -9.66 3.74 2.97
CA ALA A 198 -8.74 3.23 3.97
C ALA A 198 -8.87 3.92 5.34
N ASP A 199 -9.37 5.17 5.41
CA ASP A 199 -9.59 5.89 6.69
C ASP A 199 -10.65 5.22 7.58
N TYR A 200 -11.53 4.41 6.99
CA TYR A 200 -12.65 3.77 7.70
C TYR A 200 -12.26 2.44 8.35
N TYR A 201 -11.09 1.88 8.00
CA TYR A 201 -10.70 0.54 8.42
C TYR A 201 -10.10 0.47 9.83
N GLY A 202 -9.51 1.57 10.32
CA GLY A 202 -8.71 1.55 11.55
C GLY A 202 -7.50 0.62 11.44
N GLU A 203 -7.20 -0.12 12.51
CA GLU A 203 -6.24 -1.23 12.45
C GLU A 203 -6.77 -2.36 11.56
N LEU A 204 -6.00 -2.80 10.56
CA LEU A 204 -6.39 -3.90 9.68
C LEU A 204 -5.79 -5.23 10.18
N VAL A 205 -6.64 -6.18 10.55
CA VAL A 205 -6.26 -7.55 10.90
C VAL A 205 -6.85 -8.50 9.86
N VAL A 206 -6.05 -9.43 9.35
CA VAL A 206 -6.50 -10.42 8.36
C VAL A 206 -6.50 -11.80 8.98
N VAL A 207 -7.62 -12.51 8.88
CA VAL A 207 -7.77 -13.87 9.40
C VAL A 207 -7.85 -14.89 8.26
N ASP A 208 -7.15 -16.01 8.42
CA ASP A 208 -7.24 -17.17 7.52
C ASP A 208 -8.45 -18.04 7.93
N ILE A 209 -9.29 -18.39 6.96
CA ILE A 209 -10.49 -19.21 7.18
C ILE A 209 -10.39 -20.60 6.55
N GLY A 210 -9.19 -20.99 6.13
CA GLY A 210 -8.90 -22.29 5.56
C GLY A 210 -9.12 -22.37 4.05
N ILE A 211 -9.20 -21.23 3.34
CA ILE A 211 -9.23 -21.23 1.87
C ILE A 211 -7.84 -21.63 1.34
N PRO A 212 -7.72 -22.76 0.62
CA PRO A 212 -6.42 -23.20 0.13
C PRO A 212 -5.84 -22.24 -0.93
N PRO A 213 -4.50 -22.11 -1.03
CA PRO A 213 -3.86 -21.23 -2.02
C PRO A 213 -4.34 -21.47 -3.46
N ARG A 214 -4.63 -22.73 -3.82
CA ARG A 214 -5.15 -23.17 -5.12
C ARG A 214 -6.44 -22.43 -5.53
N SER A 215 -7.30 -22.08 -4.57
CA SER A 215 -8.53 -21.32 -4.85
C SER A 215 -8.27 -19.91 -5.36
N SER A 216 -7.07 -19.36 -5.09
CA SER A 216 -6.70 -18.01 -5.50
C SER A 216 -5.82 -17.96 -6.75
N GLU A 217 -5.16 -19.06 -7.14
CA GLU A 217 -4.15 -19.08 -8.22
C GLU A 217 -4.71 -18.66 -9.58
N HIS A 218 -5.95 -19.04 -9.89
CA HIS A 218 -6.58 -18.79 -11.20
C HIS A 218 -7.73 -17.79 -11.19
N HIS A 219 -8.09 -17.26 -10.01
CA HIS A 219 -9.33 -16.50 -9.82
C HIS A 219 -9.11 -15.04 -9.43
N ALA A 220 -7.85 -14.61 -9.28
CA ALA A 220 -7.52 -13.23 -8.94
C ALA A 220 -6.27 -12.75 -9.67
N ALA A 221 -6.25 -11.47 -10.04
CA ALA A 221 -5.03 -10.84 -10.49
C ALA A 221 -3.95 -10.90 -9.38
N PHE A 222 -2.70 -10.74 -9.77
CA PHE A 222 -1.61 -10.76 -8.81
C PHE A 222 -1.44 -9.40 -8.15
N ARG A 223 -1.98 -9.29 -6.93
CA ARG A 223 -1.77 -8.14 -6.02
C ARG A 223 -1.33 -8.65 -4.66
N LYS A 224 -0.22 -8.16 -4.13
CA LYS A 224 0.28 -8.56 -2.80
C LYS A 224 0.83 -7.40 -2.00
N VAL A 225 0.53 -7.35 -0.71
CA VAL A 225 1.27 -6.48 0.23
C VAL A 225 2.70 -7.02 0.35
N TRP A 226 3.68 -6.14 0.18
CA TRP A 226 5.09 -6.44 0.34
C TRP A 226 5.47 -6.36 1.82
N MET A 227 5.65 -7.52 2.44
CA MET A 227 5.84 -7.65 3.88
C MET A 227 7.32 -7.63 4.25
N LYS A 228 7.59 -7.49 5.56
CA LYS A 228 8.97 -7.55 6.10
C LYS A 228 9.66 -8.86 5.71
N GLU A 229 8.94 -9.97 5.68
CA GLU A 229 9.43 -11.30 5.35
C GLU A 229 9.86 -11.37 3.87
N ASP A 230 9.15 -10.67 2.98
CA ASP A 230 9.51 -10.56 1.57
C ASP A 230 10.83 -9.78 1.42
N VAL A 231 11.01 -8.70 2.18
CA VAL A 231 12.27 -7.95 2.23
C VAL A 231 13.41 -8.82 2.74
N ILE A 232 13.25 -9.49 3.88
CA ILE A 232 14.30 -10.36 4.44
C ILE A 232 14.71 -11.44 3.44
N ARG A 233 13.74 -12.10 2.79
CA ARG A 233 13.99 -13.18 1.83
C ARG A 233 14.73 -12.69 0.58
N THR A 234 14.50 -11.45 0.16
CA THR A 234 14.99 -10.93 -1.13
C THR A 234 16.17 -9.97 -1.01
N LEU A 235 16.46 -9.46 0.19
CA LEU A 235 17.58 -8.55 0.44
C LEU A 235 18.92 -9.28 0.16
N PRO A 236 19.84 -8.67 -0.62
CA PRO A 236 21.09 -9.31 -1.00
C PRO A 236 22.00 -9.56 0.21
N GLU A 237 22.80 -10.61 0.11
CA GLU A 237 23.83 -10.90 1.11
C GLU A 237 25.17 -10.30 0.73
N ARG A 238 25.80 -9.58 1.66
CA ARG A 238 27.17 -9.11 1.50
C ARG A 238 28.16 -10.19 1.93
N LYS A 239 28.72 -10.89 0.95
CA LYS A 239 29.80 -11.87 1.20
C LYS A 239 31.06 -11.17 1.69
N ARG A 240 31.82 -11.84 2.58
CA ARG A 240 33.11 -11.33 3.11
C ARG A 240 34.13 -11.03 2.00
N ALA A 241 34.13 -11.82 0.93
CA ALA A 241 35.02 -11.65 -0.22
C ALA A 241 34.46 -10.71 -1.31
N SER A 242 33.67 -9.69 -0.95
CA SER A 242 33.12 -8.73 -1.92
C SER A 242 33.98 -7.47 -2.03
N HIS A 243 34.05 -6.89 -3.23
CA HIS A 243 34.70 -5.60 -3.49
C HIS A 243 33.69 -4.60 -4.07
N LYS A 244 34.06 -3.31 -4.15
CA LYS A 244 33.15 -2.21 -4.52
C LYS A 244 32.40 -2.41 -5.85
N GLY A 245 33.04 -3.04 -6.86
CA GLY A 245 32.41 -3.33 -8.15
C GLY A 245 31.28 -4.36 -8.10
N VAL A 246 31.26 -5.25 -7.08
CA VAL A 246 30.21 -6.27 -6.91
C VAL A 246 28.89 -5.65 -6.43
N HIS A 247 28.94 -4.45 -5.84
CA HIS A 247 27.77 -3.76 -5.28
C HIS A 247 27.18 -2.71 -6.23
N GLY A 248 27.57 -2.76 -7.50
CA GLY A 248 27.03 -1.92 -8.54
C GLY A 248 27.71 -0.55 -8.71
N LYS A 249 27.69 -0.05 -9.94
CA LYS A 249 28.14 1.28 -10.37
C LYS A 249 26.93 2.09 -10.83
N GLY A 250 26.50 3.05 -10.01
CA GLY A 250 25.33 3.86 -10.30
C GLY A 250 25.68 5.19 -10.94
N LEU A 251 24.83 5.66 -11.85
CA LEU A 251 24.85 7.03 -12.34
C LEU A 251 23.59 7.77 -11.88
N ILE A 252 23.74 8.94 -11.26
CA ILE A 252 22.62 9.87 -11.04
C ILE A 252 22.84 11.10 -11.92
N ILE A 253 21.85 11.39 -12.76
CA ILE A 253 21.84 12.57 -13.64
C ILE A 253 20.79 13.54 -13.07
N GLY A 254 21.25 14.68 -12.56
CA GLY A 254 20.42 15.50 -11.70
C GLY A 254 20.94 16.90 -11.46
N GLY A 255 20.13 17.67 -10.73
CA GLY A 255 20.52 18.97 -10.20
C GLY A 255 20.46 20.13 -11.19
N SER A 256 20.32 21.31 -10.62
CA SER A 256 20.35 22.61 -11.29
C SER A 256 20.74 23.65 -10.25
N GLN A 257 21.05 24.87 -10.69
CA GLN A 257 21.44 25.98 -9.83
C GLN A 257 20.42 26.26 -8.71
N ARG A 258 19.13 25.99 -8.97
CA ARG A 258 18.04 26.20 -7.99
C ARG A 258 17.72 24.98 -7.14
N MET A 259 18.20 23.78 -7.51
CA MET A 259 17.80 22.51 -6.89
C MET A 259 19.00 21.56 -6.71
N THR A 260 20.11 22.08 -6.19
CA THR A 260 21.31 21.27 -5.87
C THR A 260 21.03 20.20 -4.81
N GLY A 261 20.12 20.48 -3.86
CA GLY A 261 19.77 19.56 -2.78
C GLY A 261 19.16 18.24 -3.25
N ALA A 262 18.38 18.25 -4.35
CA ALA A 262 17.69 17.05 -4.85
C ALA A 262 18.68 15.95 -5.26
N VAL A 263 19.64 16.29 -6.13
CA VAL A 263 20.69 15.33 -6.56
C VAL A 263 21.58 14.90 -5.39
N MET A 264 21.86 15.78 -4.43
CA MET A 264 22.62 15.44 -3.23
C MET A 264 21.88 14.45 -2.32
N MET A 265 20.57 14.62 -2.14
CA MET A 265 19.75 13.71 -1.34
C MET A 265 19.65 12.33 -2.00
N ALA A 266 19.40 12.29 -3.31
CA ALA A 266 19.40 11.04 -4.06
C ALA A 266 20.76 10.32 -3.94
N ALA A 267 21.87 11.05 -4.08
CA ALA A 267 23.21 10.47 -3.96
C ALA A 267 23.48 9.89 -2.57
N LYS A 268 23.20 10.64 -1.51
CA LYS A 268 23.38 10.18 -0.13
C LYS A 268 22.50 8.97 0.18
N ALA A 269 21.26 8.96 -0.29
CA ALA A 269 20.35 7.83 -0.12
C ALA A 269 20.87 6.56 -0.83
N ALA A 270 21.40 6.70 -2.05
CA ALA A 270 22.00 5.60 -2.79
C ALA A 270 23.21 5.00 -2.07
N LEU A 271 24.12 5.85 -1.59
CA LEU A 271 25.29 5.45 -0.81
C LEU A 271 24.91 4.74 0.50
N ARG A 272 23.94 5.30 1.25
CA ARG A 272 23.42 4.68 2.49
C ARG A 272 22.67 3.37 2.23
N SER A 273 22.16 3.19 1.02
CA SER A 273 21.51 1.96 0.53
C SER A 273 22.49 0.93 -0.02
N GLY A 274 23.79 1.22 0.03
CA GLY A 274 24.84 0.25 -0.28
C GLY A 274 25.36 0.28 -1.71
N ALA A 275 25.11 1.34 -2.50
CA ALA A 275 25.78 1.48 -3.79
C ALA A 275 27.30 1.30 -3.66
N GLY A 276 27.91 0.51 -4.55
CA GLY A 276 29.35 0.23 -4.53
C GLY A 276 30.19 1.39 -5.03
N LEU A 277 29.80 1.94 -6.18
CA LEU A 277 30.34 3.16 -6.77
C LEU A 277 29.17 4.03 -7.25
N LEU A 278 29.33 5.34 -7.15
CA LEU A 278 28.32 6.31 -7.57
C LEU A 278 28.98 7.46 -8.33
N THR A 279 28.48 7.75 -9.53
CA THR A 279 28.85 8.92 -10.33
C THR A 279 27.67 9.89 -10.39
N LEU A 280 27.92 11.18 -10.23
CA LEU A 280 26.93 12.24 -10.42
C LEU A 280 27.23 13.00 -11.69
N ALA A 281 26.31 12.92 -12.67
CA ALA A 281 26.30 13.81 -13.82
C ALA A 281 25.46 15.04 -13.50
N ILE A 282 26.12 16.20 -13.46
CA ILE A 282 25.54 17.46 -13.00
C ILE A 282 26.02 18.62 -13.88
N PRO A 283 25.26 19.72 -14.01
CA PRO A 283 25.76 20.92 -14.70
C PRO A 283 27.06 21.42 -14.05
N GLU A 284 28.07 21.73 -14.84
CA GLU A 284 29.40 22.15 -14.36
C GLU A 284 29.33 23.36 -13.41
N THR A 285 28.33 24.23 -13.60
CA THR A 285 28.07 25.41 -12.77
C THR A 285 27.70 25.08 -11.32
N ILE A 286 27.19 23.88 -11.03
CA ILE A 286 26.86 23.46 -9.66
C ILE A 286 27.87 22.48 -9.06
N TYR A 287 28.88 22.07 -9.85
CA TYR A 287 29.86 21.07 -9.42
C TYR A 287 30.53 21.39 -8.08
N PRO A 288 31.07 22.61 -7.83
CA PRO A 288 31.71 22.91 -6.55
C PRO A 288 30.77 22.77 -5.34
N VAL A 289 29.49 23.16 -5.51
CA VAL A 289 28.48 23.09 -4.45
C VAL A 289 28.15 21.63 -4.12
N VAL A 290 27.88 20.82 -5.15
CA VAL A 290 27.52 19.41 -4.96
C VAL A 290 28.71 18.58 -4.46
N ALA A 291 29.92 18.85 -4.98
CA ALA A 291 31.18 18.22 -4.57
C ALA A 291 31.50 18.44 -3.09
N SER A 292 31.15 19.62 -2.56
CA SER A 292 31.32 19.91 -1.13
C SER A 292 30.36 19.12 -0.23
N GLY A 293 29.25 18.65 -0.80
CA GLY A 293 28.15 18.05 -0.06
C GLY A 293 28.06 16.52 -0.12
N VAL A 294 28.73 15.86 -1.08
CA VAL A 294 28.72 14.40 -1.30
C VAL A 294 30.13 13.91 -1.63
N LEU A 295 30.96 13.74 -0.62
CA LEU A 295 32.40 13.49 -0.80
C LEU A 295 32.70 12.11 -1.42
N GLU A 296 31.84 11.12 -1.19
CA GLU A 296 32.05 9.73 -1.61
C GLU A 296 31.73 9.48 -3.09
N ALA A 297 31.06 10.43 -3.76
CA ALA A 297 30.67 10.27 -5.16
C ALA A 297 31.79 10.72 -6.12
N MET A 298 31.82 10.11 -7.31
CA MET A 298 32.55 10.60 -8.47
C MET A 298 31.67 11.58 -9.25
N TYR A 299 32.28 12.38 -10.11
CA TYR A 299 31.58 13.45 -10.81
C TYR A 299 31.86 13.44 -12.31
N HIS A 300 30.80 13.70 -13.06
CA HIS A 300 30.83 13.92 -14.50
C HIS A 300 30.20 15.29 -14.79
N PRO A 301 30.97 16.39 -14.68
CA PRO A 301 30.46 17.73 -14.98
C PRO A 301 30.01 17.83 -16.44
N CYS A 302 28.80 18.32 -16.66
CA CYS A 302 28.17 18.44 -17.97
C CYS A 302 28.07 19.92 -18.37
N SER A 303 28.01 20.20 -19.68
CA SER A 303 27.77 21.56 -20.18
C SER A 303 26.52 22.18 -19.57
N ALA A 304 26.64 23.46 -19.18
CA ALA A 304 25.58 24.18 -18.50
C ALA A 304 25.21 25.48 -19.23
N LYS A 305 23.91 25.80 -19.25
CA LYS A 305 23.38 27.10 -19.68
C LYS A 305 22.23 27.49 -18.77
N ASN A 306 22.19 28.76 -18.36
CA ASN A 306 21.15 29.30 -17.48
C ASN A 306 20.96 28.49 -16.18
N GLY A 307 22.05 27.95 -15.63
CA GLY A 307 22.03 27.19 -14.39
C GLY A 307 21.43 25.78 -14.48
N GLY A 308 21.23 25.23 -15.69
CA GLY A 308 20.84 23.83 -15.90
C GLY A 308 21.64 23.18 -17.03
N PHE A 309 21.28 21.94 -17.36
CA PHE A 309 21.91 21.18 -18.44
C PHE A 309 21.78 21.88 -19.80
N ALA A 310 22.82 21.79 -20.62
CA ALA A 310 22.84 22.28 -21.99
C ALA A 310 23.51 21.27 -22.93
N GLY A 311 22.95 21.11 -24.13
CA GLY A 311 23.47 20.20 -25.15
C GLY A 311 23.19 18.73 -24.84
N GLU A 312 24.07 17.87 -25.35
CA GLU A 312 24.04 16.43 -25.13
C GLU A 312 25.04 16.02 -24.04
N ILE A 313 24.82 14.83 -23.47
CA ILE A 313 25.72 14.20 -22.51
C ILE A 313 26.33 12.96 -23.14
N ASP A 314 27.65 12.86 -23.11
CA ASP A 314 28.34 11.64 -23.54
C ASP A 314 28.45 10.67 -22.38
N LEU A 315 27.68 9.59 -22.46
CA LEU A 315 27.65 8.50 -21.48
C LEU A 315 28.40 7.26 -21.98
N ILE A 316 28.90 7.24 -23.22
CA ILE A 316 29.40 6.03 -23.90
C ILE A 316 30.56 5.39 -23.14
N HIS A 317 31.39 6.21 -22.50
CA HIS A 317 32.58 5.75 -21.77
C HIS A 317 32.34 5.53 -20.26
N LEU A 318 31.12 5.74 -19.77
CA LEU A 318 30.80 5.54 -18.35
C LEU A 318 30.39 4.09 -18.10
N ASP A 319 31.22 3.39 -17.34
CA ASP A 319 30.97 2.04 -16.84
C ASP A 319 29.97 2.10 -15.68
N MET A 320 28.73 1.71 -15.95
CA MET A 320 27.59 1.79 -15.04
C MET A 320 26.65 0.59 -15.20
N ASP A 321 25.99 0.21 -14.11
CA ASP A 321 25.03 -0.90 -14.05
C ASP A 321 23.58 -0.40 -14.04
N ALA A 322 23.32 0.85 -13.65
CA ALA A 322 22.00 1.48 -13.67
C ALA A 322 22.09 3.01 -13.62
N ILE A 323 21.02 3.68 -14.06
CA ILE A 323 20.91 5.15 -14.09
C ILE A 323 19.67 5.58 -13.33
N ALA A 324 19.77 6.66 -12.55
CA ALA A 324 18.62 7.45 -12.11
C ALA A 324 18.72 8.87 -12.67
N ILE A 325 17.62 9.41 -13.15
CA ILE A 325 17.59 10.71 -13.80
C ILE A 325 16.32 11.49 -13.41
N GLY A 326 16.48 12.79 -13.20
CA GLY A 326 15.36 13.70 -12.95
C GLY A 326 15.44 14.57 -11.69
N PRO A 327 15.96 14.09 -10.54
CA PRO A 327 16.00 14.87 -9.30
C PRO A 327 16.65 16.25 -9.47
N GLY A 328 15.83 17.30 -9.43
CA GLY A 328 16.26 18.70 -9.50
C GLY A 328 16.88 19.17 -10.82
N MET A 329 16.71 18.45 -11.93
CA MET A 329 17.29 18.81 -13.23
C MET A 329 16.74 20.11 -13.82
N GLY A 330 15.55 20.52 -13.39
CA GLY A 330 14.81 21.63 -13.99
C GLY A 330 14.17 21.25 -15.32
N ARG A 331 13.33 22.16 -15.82
CA ARG A 331 12.46 21.97 -17.00
C ARG A 331 12.89 22.88 -18.14
N LEU A 332 14.17 22.81 -18.50
CA LEU A 332 14.76 23.61 -19.56
C LEU A 332 14.83 22.79 -20.86
N GLU A 333 15.07 23.47 -21.99
CA GLU A 333 15.22 22.81 -23.29
C GLU A 333 16.32 21.73 -23.28
N GLY A 334 17.40 21.98 -22.54
CA GLY A 334 18.50 21.03 -22.37
C GLY A 334 18.16 19.79 -21.55
N THR A 335 17.02 19.70 -20.86
CA THR A 335 16.66 18.51 -20.09
C THR A 335 16.29 17.33 -21.00
N LYS A 336 15.60 17.58 -22.12
CA LYS A 336 15.09 16.50 -23.00
C LYS A 336 16.20 15.64 -23.63
N PRO A 337 17.25 16.23 -24.26
CA PRO A 337 18.32 15.44 -24.86
C PRO A 337 19.06 14.58 -23.83
N ILE A 338 19.18 15.06 -22.59
CA ILE A 338 19.83 14.34 -21.49
C ILE A 338 19.02 13.11 -21.08
N VAL A 339 17.69 13.24 -21.00
CA VAL A 339 16.80 12.10 -20.75
C VAL A 339 16.87 11.09 -21.89
N GLN A 340 16.92 11.55 -23.14
CA GLN A 340 17.07 10.66 -24.31
C GLN A 340 18.41 9.92 -24.29
N ALA A 341 19.51 10.59 -23.95
CA ALA A 341 20.83 9.98 -23.82
C ALA A 341 20.86 8.89 -22.74
N ALA A 342 20.21 9.13 -21.59
CA ALA A 342 20.05 8.14 -20.54
C ALA A 342 19.21 6.94 -21.00
N LEU A 343 18.10 7.19 -21.69
CA LEU A 343 17.22 6.17 -22.26
C LEU A 343 17.81 5.43 -23.47
N ALA A 344 18.94 5.87 -24.00
CA ALA A 344 19.68 5.16 -25.06
C ALA A 344 20.64 4.09 -24.49
N GLN A 345 20.99 4.16 -23.20
CA GLN A 345 21.95 3.23 -22.57
C GLN A 345 21.32 1.86 -22.33
N GLU A 346 22.05 0.75 -22.44
CA GLU A 346 21.48 -0.60 -22.31
C GLU A 346 21.35 -1.10 -20.84
N VAL A 347 21.18 -0.21 -19.88
CA VAL A 347 21.08 -0.54 -18.43
C VAL A 347 19.73 -0.13 -17.82
N PRO A 348 19.27 -0.66 -16.69
CA PRO A 348 18.06 -0.16 -16.03
C PRO A 348 18.08 1.37 -15.79
N VAL A 349 16.97 2.04 -16.07
CA VAL A 349 16.83 3.51 -15.89
C VAL A 349 15.65 3.84 -14.98
N VAL A 350 15.88 4.64 -13.95
CA VAL A 350 14.86 5.24 -13.08
C VAL A 350 14.60 6.68 -13.53
N LEU A 351 13.36 6.99 -13.91
CA LEU A 351 12.89 8.33 -14.24
C LEU A 351 12.05 8.88 -13.07
N ASP A 352 12.44 10.03 -12.54
CA ASP A 352 11.70 10.72 -11.47
C ASP A 352 11.53 12.22 -11.78
N ALA A 353 10.65 12.88 -11.04
CA ALA A 353 10.56 14.34 -10.98
C ALA A 353 10.56 15.05 -12.35
N ASP A 354 11.55 15.91 -12.61
CA ASP A 354 11.61 16.71 -13.84
C ASP A 354 11.86 15.86 -15.09
N ALA A 355 12.42 14.66 -14.98
CA ALA A 355 12.48 13.75 -16.12
C ALA A 355 11.05 13.41 -16.57
N LEU A 356 10.17 13.04 -15.62
CA LEU A 356 8.76 12.70 -15.87
C LEU A 356 7.93 13.88 -16.40
N PHE A 357 8.40 15.12 -16.30
CA PHE A 357 7.70 16.28 -16.85
C PHE A 357 7.57 16.20 -18.38
N PHE A 358 8.60 15.71 -19.06
CA PHE A 358 8.66 15.58 -20.51
C PHE A 358 8.22 14.20 -21.02
N TRP A 359 7.41 13.48 -20.24
CA TRP A 359 6.96 12.11 -20.53
C TRP A 359 6.49 11.91 -21.97
N SER A 360 5.63 12.81 -22.47
CA SER A 360 5.05 12.73 -23.81
C SER A 360 6.10 12.75 -24.94
N ASP A 361 7.26 13.36 -24.70
CA ASP A 361 8.35 13.45 -25.69
C ASP A 361 9.04 12.09 -25.91
N TYR A 362 9.05 11.20 -24.91
CA TYR A 362 9.81 9.94 -24.99
C TYR A 362 9.05 8.66 -24.64
N ALA A 363 7.81 8.75 -24.17
CA ALA A 363 6.99 7.58 -23.80
C ALA A 363 6.84 6.55 -24.93
N ARG A 364 6.79 7.01 -26.20
CA ARG A 364 6.69 6.12 -27.37
C ARG A 364 7.96 5.29 -27.61
N PHE A 365 9.13 5.79 -27.21
CA PHE A 365 10.39 5.08 -27.38
C PHE A 365 10.58 4.00 -26.32
N LEU A 366 9.95 4.14 -25.14
CA LEU A 366 10.05 3.16 -24.06
C LEU A 366 9.54 1.78 -24.49
N LYS A 367 8.51 1.70 -25.34
CA LYS A 367 8.01 0.42 -25.86
C LYS A 367 9.04 -0.36 -26.69
N LYS A 368 10.05 0.33 -27.23
CA LYS A 368 11.11 -0.29 -28.04
C LYS A 368 12.35 -0.62 -27.22
N ARG A 369 12.42 -0.12 -25.99
CA ARG A 369 13.56 -0.30 -25.11
C ARG A 369 13.50 -1.70 -24.50
N THR A 370 14.58 -2.45 -24.62
CA THR A 370 14.72 -3.79 -24.04
C THR A 370 15.15 -3.75 -22.57
N SER A 371 16.01 -2.79 -22.23
CA SER A 371 16.48 -2.60 -20.85
C SER A 371 15.38 -1.96 -19.99
N PRO A 372 15.23 -2.39 -18.72
CA PRO A 372 14.13 -1.96 -17.87
C PRO A 372 14.06 -0.43 -17.67
N THR A 373 12.83 0.09 -17.62
CA THR A 373 12.54 1.47 -17.19
C THR A 373 11.63 1.44 -15.97
N ILE A 374 11.98 2.25 -14.98
CA ILE A 374 11.22 2.45 -13.75
C ILE A 374 10.80 3.91 -13.74
N VAL A 375 9.51 4.19 -13.53
CA VAL A 375 9.01 5.55 -13.29
C VAL A 375 8.49 5.66 -11.87
N THR A 376 8.74 6.79 -11.21
CA THR A 376 8.35 7.00 -9.80
C THR A 376 7.39 8.17 -9.61
N PRO A 377 6.26 8.25 -10.34
CA PRO A 377 5.38 9.42 -10.27
C PRO A 377 4.67 9.52 -8.92
N HIS A 378 4.54 10.74 -8.40
CA HIS A 378 3.47 11.07 -7.45
C HIS A 378 2.12 11.25 -8.19
N PRO A 379 0.98 11.33 -7.50
CA PRO A 379 -0.34 11.38 -8.14
C PRO A 379 -0.49 12.52 -9.16
N GLY A 380 -0.02 13.73 -8.83
CA GLY A 380 0.06 14.84 -9.78
C GLY A 380 0.98 14.63 -11.00
N GLU A 381 2.09 13.91 -10.87
CA GLU A 381 2.94 13.55 -12.01
C GLU A 381 2.23 12.53 -12.89
N MET A 382 1.65 11.49 -12.29
CA MET A 382 0.86 10.46 -12.97
C MET A 382 -0.30 11.08 -13.76
N ALA A 383 -1.06 11.98 -13.12
CA ALA A 383 -2.17 12.71 -13.72
C ALA A 383 -1.71 13.48 -14.98
N ARG A 384 -0.61 14.24 -14.88
CA ARG A 384 -0.03 14.96 -16.02
C ARG A 384 0.43 14.01 -17.13
N MET A 385 1.09 12.90 -16.78
CA MET A 385 1.62 11.94 -17.75
C MET A 385 0.53 11.25 -18.57
N LEU A 386 -0.63 11.01 -17.96
CA LEU A 386 -1.76 10.31 -18.58
C LEU A 386 -2.87 11.23 -19.09
N GLY A 387 -2.81 12.53 -18.80
CA GLY A 387 -3.89 13.47 -19.15
C GLY A 387 -5.14 13.28 -18.29
N LEU A 388 -4.98 12.83 -17.05
CA LEU A 388 -6.04 12.63 -16.06
C LEU A 388 -6.01 13.75 -15.01
N SER A 389 -7.07 13.87 -14.22
CA SER A 389 -7.06 14.63 -12.97
C SER A 389 -6.41 13.84 -11.83
N ILE A 390 -5.93 14.54 -10.78
CA ILE A 390 -5.41 13.89 -9.57
C ILE A 390 -6.49 13.01 -8.92
N ARG A 391 -7.74 13.47 -8.92
CA ARG A 391 -8.88 12.73 -8.36
C ARG A 391 -9.11 11.41 -9.09
N GLU A 392 -9.03 11.39 -10.42
CA GLU A 392 -9.16 10.14 -11.19
C GLU A 392 -8.02 9.17 -10.87
N VAL A 393 -6.79 9.65 -10.72
CA VAL A 393 -5.65 8.81 -10.33
C VAL A 393 -5.83 8.24 -8.91
N GLU A 394 -6.23 9.06 -7.95
CA GLU A 394 -6.40 8.63 -6.54
C GLU A 394 -7.59 7.68 -6.36
N ASN A 395 -8.67 7.87 -7.11
CA ASN A 395 -9.85 7.01 -7.05
C ASN A 395 -9.58 5.58 -7.56
N ASP A 396 -8.65 5.41 -8.51
CA ASP A 396 -8.34 4.10 -9.10
C ASP A 396 -6.82 3.89 -9.32
N ARG A 397 -6.06 4.04 -8.24
CA ARG A 397 -4.60 3.89 -8.25
C ARG A 397 -4.16 2.53 -8.76
N PHE A 398 -4.92 1.48 -8.43
CA PHE A 398 -4.63 0.11 -8.84
C PHE A 398 -4.73 -0.04 -10.36
N GLN A 399 -5.84 0.36 -10.98
CA GLN A 399 -5.97 0.20 -12.42
C GLN A 399 -5.05 1.14 -13.18
N VAL A 400 -4.94 2.40 -12.77
CA VAL A 400 -4.12 3.41 -13.45
C VAL A 400 -2.63 3.01 -13.47
N SER A 401 -2.08 2.59 -12.33
CA SER A 401 -0.68 2.14 -12.27
C SER A 401 -0.45 0.85 -13.08
N ARG A 402 -1.37 -0.11 -13.01
CA ARG A 402 -1.28 -1.37 -13.76
C ARG A 402 -1.34 -1.15 -15.26
N GLN A 403 -2.29 -0.35 -15.72
CA GLN A 403 -2.49 -0.10 -17.14
C GLN A 403 -1.28 0.62 -17.75
N MET A 404 -0.75 1.63 -17.05
CA MET A 404 0.47 2.30 -17.49
C MET A 404 1.68 1.36 -17.55
N ALA A 405 1.86 0.50 -16.55
CA ALA A 405 2.96 -0.47 -16.53
C ALA A 405 2.91 -1.41 -17.75
N ILE A 406 1.73 -1.95 -18.05
CA ILE A 406 1.50 -2.85 -19.19
C ILE A 406 1.65 -2.11 -20.52
N ASP A 407 0.99 -0.97 -20.68
CA ASP A 407 0.92 -0.26 -21.97
C ASP A 407 2.29 0.18 -22.48
N TYR A 408 3.19 0.55 -21.55
CA TYR A 408 4.52 1.04 -21.87
C TYR A 408 5.62 -0.01 -21.65
N GLY A 409 5.31 -1.16 -21.05
CA GLY A 409 6.29 -2.20 -20.74
C GLY A 409 7.29 -1.77 -19.65
N ILE A 410 6.83 -1.03 -18.64
CA ILE A 410 7.68 -0.40 -17.62
C ILE A 410 7.27 -0.79 -16.19
N TYR A 411 8.15 -0.54 -15.23
CA TYR A 411 7.80 -0.56 -13.82
C TYR A 411 7.28 0.82 -13.39
N VAL A 412 6.18 0.85 -12.63
CA VAL A 412 5.57 2.07 -12.11
C VAL A 412 5.57 2.02 -10.60
N VAL A 413 6.19 3.00 -9.95
CA VAL A 413 6.09 3.25 -8.50
C VAL A 413 5.18 4.45 -8.28
N LEU A 414 3.88 4.20 -8.16
CA LEU A 414 2.90 5.24 -7.90
C LEU A 414 2.98 5.64 -6.42
N LYS A 415 3.69 6.74 -6.16
CA LYS A 415 3.96 7.27 -4.82
C LYS A 415 2.67 7.79 -4.17
N GLY A 416 2.66 7.77 -2.84
CA GLY A 416 1.55 8.20 -2.00
C GLY A 416 1.34 7.23 -0.84
N PRO A 417 0.35 7.46 0.03
CA PRO A 417 -0.09 6.46 1.01
C PRO A 417 -0.35 5.12 0.30
N TYR A 418 0.08 4.00 0.87
CA TYR A 418 0.02 2.70 0.22
C TYR A 418 0.64 2.70 -1.19
N THR A 419 1.90 3.12 -1.31
CA THR A 419 2.61 3.17 -2.60
C THR A 419 2.48 1.84 -3.35
N ILE A 420 2.13 1.92 -4.64
CA ILE A 420 1.90 0.75 -5.50
C ILE A 420 3.06 0.62 -6.47
N VAL A 421 3.69 -0.55 -6.47
CA VAL A 421 4.68 -0.95 -7.47
C VAL A 421 3.99 -1.87 -8.47
N ALA A 422 3.77 -1.39 -9.70
CA ALA A 422 3.22 -2.17 -10.80
C ALA A 422 4.32 -2.59 -11.79
N THR A 423 4.22 -3.81 -12.30
CA THR A 423 5.22 -4.42 -13.19
C THR A 423 4.72 -4.47 -14.64
N PRO A 424 5.63 -4.62 -15.63
CA PRO A 424 5.24 -4.73 -17.05
C PRO A 424 4.26 -5.87 -17.36
N ASP A 425 4.30 -6.96 -16.59
CA ASP A 425 3.40 -8.11 -16.72
C ASP A 425 2.10 -7.97 -15.90
N GLY A 426 1.88 -6.79 -15.28
CA GLY A 426 0.64 -6.45 -14.60
C GLY A 426 0.49 -6.98 -13.18
N LYS A 427 1.58 -7.48 -12.57
CA LYS A 427 1.63 -7.74 -11.12
C LYS A 427 1.71 -6.42 -10.37
N GLN A 428 1.19 -6.43 -9.14
CA GLN A 428 1.22 -5.26 -8.27
C GLN A 428 1.62 -5.62 -6.86
N TYR A 429 2.44 -4.76 -6.26
CA TYR A 429 2.89 -4.85 -4.88
C TYR A 429 2.55 -3.58 -4.12
N ILE A 430 1.97 -3.74 -2.93
CA ILE A 430 1.54 -2.63 -2.08
C ILE A 430 2.51 -2.48 -0.91
N ASN A 431 3.06 -1.29 -0.73
CA ASN A 431 3.86 -0.97 0.46
C ASN A 431 2.98 -0.31 1.53
N THR A 432 2.91 -0.92 2.72
CA THR A 432 2.15 -0.40 3.87
C THR A 432 3.02 0.33 4.90
N THR A 433 4.33 0.46 4.65
CA THR A 433 5.22 1.21 5.53
C THR A 433 5.29 2.69 5.17
N GLY A 434 5.73 3.50 6.13
CA GLY A 434 5.77 4.95 6.00
C GLY A 434 4.54 5.59 6.62
N ASN A 435 4.64 6.90 6.79
CA ASN A 435 3.65 7.70 7.49
C ASN A 435 3.65 9.13 6.90
N PRO A 436 2.71 10.00 7.32
CA PRO A 436 2.58 11.35 6.77
C PRO A 436 3.85 12.22 6.84
N ALA A 437 4.84 11.87 7.67
CA ALA A 437 6.11 12.59 7.75
C ALA A 437 6.90 12.58 6.43
N LEU A 438 6.63 11.62 5.54
CA LEU A 438 7.22 11.56 4.21
C LEU A 438 6.68 12.62 3.23
N ALA A 439 5.56 13.28 3.55
CA ALA A 439 4.92 14.29 2.70
C ALA A 439 5.66 15.64 2.73
N LYS A 440 6.97 15.62 2.46
CA LYS A 440 7.86 16.79 2.38
C LYS A 440 8.80 16.69 1.19
N GLY A 441 9.26 17.85 0.72
CA GLY A 441 10.26 17.94 -0.34
C GLY A 441 11.53 17.17 0.02
N GLY A 442 12.09 16.45 -0.96
CA GLY A 442 13.31 15.64 -0.80
C GLY A 442 13.09 14.16 -0.53
N SER A 443 11.93 13.74 0.02
CA SER A 443 11.65 12.32 0.28
C SER A 443 11.64 11.50 -1.02
N GLY A 444 11.05 12.05 -2.09
CA GLY A 444 11.07 11.41 -3.41
C GLY A 444 12.48 11.26 -3.98
N ASP A 445 13.34 12.28 -3.82
CA ASP A 445 14.73 12.25 -4.28
C ASP A 445 15.51 11.14 -3.56
N ALA A 446 15.31 11.01 -2.24
CA ALA A 446 15.89 9.93 -1.45
C ALA A 446 15.44 8.56 -1.98
N LEU A 447 14.13 8.36 -2.17
CA LEU A 447 13.59 7.11 -2.73
C LEU A 447 14.21 6.77 -4.09
N THR A 448 14.37 7.75 -4.99
CA THR A 448 15.00 7.54 -6.30
C THR A 448 16.44 7.04 -6.18
N GLY A 449 17.23 7.61 -5.27
CA GLY A 449 18.56 7.11 -4.95
C GLY A 449 18.57 5.70 -4.36
N MET A 450 17.60 5.39 -3.49
CA MET A 450 17.45 4.04 -2.93
C MET A 450 17.10 3.01 -4.02
N ILE A 451 16.15 3.33 -4.91
CA ILE A 451 15.78 2.44 -6.02
C ILE A 451 17.00 2.17 -6.90
N LEU A 452 17.77 3.20 -7.27
CA LEU A 452 19.01 3.03 -8.03
C LEU A 452 19.97 2.04 -7.36
N ALA A 453 20.27 2.25 -6.07
CA ALA A 453 21.17 1.38 -5.32
C ALA A 453 20.68 -0.07 -5.28
N PHE A 454 19.37 -0.27 -5.08
CA PHE A 454 18.79 -1.60 -4.98
C PHE A 454 18.78 -2.32 -6.32
N LEU A 455 18.50 -1.62 -7.43
CA LEU A 455 18.49 -2.19 -8.79
C LEU A 455 19.83 -2.85 -9.15
N MET A 456 20.94 -2.25 -8.74
CA MET A 456 22.27 -2.79 -9.04
C MET A 456 22.67 -3.98 -8.16
N GLN A 457 21.98 -4.17 -7.03
CA GLN A 457 22.36 -5.16 -6.01
C GLN A 457 21.43 -6.39 -5.98
N HIS A 458 20.25 -6.33 -6.59
CA HIS A 458 19.24 -7.39 -6.52
C HIS A 458 19.15 -8.19 -7.83
N ARG A 459 18.75 -9.45 -7.71
CA ARG A 459 18.51 -10.33 -8.87
C ARG A 459 17.17 -10.07 -9.56
N SER A 460 16.12 -9.76 -8.79
CA SER A 460 14.80 -9.39 -9.32
C SER A 460 14.60 -7.89 -9.16
N LEU A 461 14.21 -7.23 -10.26
CA LEU A 461 13.88 -5.80 -10.28
C LEU A 461 12.64 -5.51 -9.43
N GLU A 462 11.65 -6.40 -9.47
CA GLU A 462 10.42 -6.28 -8.67
C GLU A 462 10.79 -6.22 -7.18
N ALA A 463 11.64 -7.15 -6.74
CA ALA A 463 12.13 -7.19 -5.36
C ALA A 463 13.00 -5.97 -5.04
N ALA A 464 13.86 -5.51 -5.95
CA ALA A 464 14.70 -4.34 -5.77
C ALA A 464 13.86 -3.09 -5.46
N ILE A 465 12.87 -2.83 -6.31
CA ILE A 465 12.00 -1.66 -6.24
C ILE A 465 11.13 -1.73 -4.98
N SER A 466 10.46 -2.86 -4.75
CA SER A 466 9.60 -3.04 -3.58
C SER A 466 10.37 -2.97 -2.26
N ASN A 467 11.60 -3.50 -2.20
CA ASN A 467 12.46 -3.35 -1.03
C ASN A 467 12.88 -1.90 -0.79
N ALA A 468 13.24 -1.15 -1.83
CA ALA A 468 13.60 0.26 -1.69
C ALA A 468 12.43 1.09 -1.14
N VAL A 469 11.22 0.91 -1.69
CA VAL A 469 10.00 1.56 -1.21
C VAL A 469 9.71 1.19 0.24
N TRP A 470 9.83 -0.09 0.60
CA TRP A 470 9.60 -0.56 1.96
C TRP A 470 10.62 -0.02 2.96
N VAL A 471 11.91 -0.04 2.64
CA VAL A 471 12.95 0.48 3.53
C VAL A 471 12.81 1.99 3.71
N HIS A 472 12.42 2.70 2.65
CA HIS A 472 12.15 4.13 2.70
C HIS A 472 10.99 4.46 3.66
N GLY A 473 9.85 3.78 3.51
CA GLY A 473 8.73 3.92 4.42
C GLY A 473 9.10 3.56 5.86
N LYS A 474 9.79 2.43 6.03
CA LYS A 474 10.20 1.96 7.36
C LYS A 474 11.19 2.89 8.06
N ALA A 475 12.02 3.62 7.33
CA ALA A 475 12.93 4.62 7.88
C ALA A 475 12.14 5.78 8.51
N ALA A 476 11.08 6.26 7.86
CA ALA A 476 10.19 7.25 8.44
C ALA A 476 9.44 6.72 9.67
N ASP A 477 8.95 5.47 9.63
CA ASP A 477 8.29 4.84 10.79
C ASP A 477 9.25 4.73 11.99
N PHE A 478 10.50 4.37 11.73
CA PHE A 478 11.54 4.30 12.76
C PHE A 478 11.80 5.67 13.41
N LEU A 479 11.88 6.73 12.61
CA LEU A 479 12.11 8.09 13.13
C LEU A 479 10.96 8.54 14.02
N VAL A 480 9.72 8.42 13.53
CA VAL A 480 8.52 8.81 14.29
C VAL A 480 8.38 8.00 15.58
N LYS A 481 8.69 6.70 15.54
CA LYS A 481 8.63 5.85 16.73
C LYS A 481 9.67 6.18 17.79
N THR A 482 10.82 6.74 17.42
CA THR A 482 11.98 6.83 18.32
C THR A 482 12.31 8.24 18.79
N LYS A 483 12.27 9.24 17.91
CA LYS A 483 12.88 10.55 18.17
C LYS A 483 12.15 11.73 17.56
N HIS A 484 11.24 11.50 16.60
CA HIS A 484 10.67 12.56 15.76
C HIS A 484 9.16 12.61 15.86
N SER A 485 8.61 13.80 15.66
CA SER A 485 7.19 13.98 15.36
C SER A 485 6.94 13.83 13.85
N PRO A 486 5.75 13.39 13.39
CA PRO A 486 5.44 13.41 11.96
C PRO A 486 5.60 14.78 11.29
N PHE A 487 5.57 15.86 12.06
CA PHE A 487 5.71 17.23 11.57
C PHE A 487 7.16 17.67 11.34
N ASP A 488 8.17 17.06 11.98
CA ASP A 488 9.55 17.58 11.98
C ASP A 488 10.51 16.81 11.07
N VAL A 489 10.21 15.54 10.74
CA VAL A 489 11.10 14.68 9.93
C VAL A 489 11.50 15.35 8.63
N LEU A 490 12.80 15.40 8.34
CA LEU A 490 13.35 15.86 7.07
C LEU A 490 13.79 14.67 6.21
N ALA A 491 13.91 14.88 4.89
CA ALA A 491 14.44 13.86 3.99
C ALA A 491 15.87 13.41 4.38
N THR A 492 16.69 14.32 4.93
CA THR A 492 18.03 13.98 5.45
C THR A 492 17.98 13.09 6.68
N ASP A 493 16.93 13.19 7.51
CA ASP A 493 16.73 12.31 8.66
C ASP A 493 16.35 10.91 8.17
N VAL A 494 15.45 10.82 7.18
CA VAL A 494 15.08 9.56 6.52
C VAL A 494 16.33 8.87 5.95
N ILE A 495 17.18 9.61 5.23
CA ILE A 495 18.45 9.09 4.70
C ILE A 495 19.36 8.58 5.83
N SER A 496 19.41 9.31 6.95
CA SER A 496 20.24 8.95 8.10
C SER A 496 19.70 7.72 8.85
N ALA A 497 18.41 7.43 8.76
CA ALA A 497 17.76 6.26 9.35
C ALA A 497 17.85 4.98 8.50
N ILE A 498 18.16 5.08 7.19
CA ILE A 498 18.31 3.91 6.29
C ILE A 498 19.22 2.82 6.91
N PRO A 499 20.42 3.12 7.44
CA PRO A 499 21.30 2.10 8.01
C PRO A 499 20.70 1.37 9.21
N ASN A 500 19.88 2.05 10.04
CA ASN A 500 19.23 1.43 11.19
C ASN A 500 18.22 0.37 10.73
N VAL A 501 17.42 0.69 9.71
CA VAL A 501 16.45 -0.24 9.13
C VAL A 501 17.17 -1.44 8.52
N LEU A 502 18.15 -1.20 7.65
CA LEU A 502 18.91 -2.29 7.00
C LEU A 502 19.63 -3.19 8.01
N SER A 503 20.23 -2.61 9.05
CA SER A 503 20.86 -3.36 10.15
C SER A 503 19.87 -4.27 10.88
N SER A 504 18.66 -3.77 11.13
CA SER A 504 17.61 -4.57 11.78
C SER A 504 17.15 -5.77 10.93
N LEU A 505 17.13 -5.62 9.60
CA LEU A 505 16.77 -6.68 8.67
C LEU A 505 17.86 -7.76 8.58
N CYS A 506 19.14 -7.37 8.58
CA CYS A 506 20.25 -8.31 8.56
C CYS A 506 20.35 -9.18 9.83
N LYS A 507 19.95 -8.64 11.00
CA LYS A 507 19.92 -9.42 12.25
C LYS A 507 18.84 -10.51 12.25
N GLY A 508 17.74 -10.32 11.52
CA GLY A 508 16.65 -11.29 11.43
C GLY A 508 16.88 -12.45 10.45
N LYS A 509 18.07 -12.52 9.80
CA LYS A 509 18.48 -13.66 8.96
C LYS A 509 19.21 -14.77 9.74
N LYS A 510 19.49 -14.56 11.03
CA LYS A 510 20.03 -15.57 11.93
C LYS A 510 18.88 -16.22 12.67
#